data_AF-A0A7C5DSU4-F1
#
_entry.id   AF-A0A7C5DSU4-F1
#
_cell.length_a   1.000
_cell.length_b   1.000
_cell.length_c   1.000
_cell.angle_alpha   90.00
_cell.angle_beta   90.00
_cell.angle_gamma   90.00
#
_symmetry.space_group_name_H-M   'P 1'
#
loop_
_entity.id
_entity.type
_entity.pdbx_description
1 polymer ?
#
loop_
_entity_poly.entity_id
_entity_poly.type
_entity_poly.pdbx_seq_one_letter_code
_entity_poly.pdbx_strand_id
1 'polypeptide(L)'
;FEPVASSKPGIYVCGAFQAPKDIPSSVIDSSAAAGVVGSKLAQARWSLTKTESVPKEIDLKGKPSRVGVFVCRCGTNIAGVVDVPAVVEFAKTLAGVVYVEENLFSCSQDTQDKMTQVIKEHQLNRVVVAACTPKTHEPLFQETLINAGINKYLFEMANIRNQCSWVHKDDPEKSTQKAKDLVRMAVSKAALLEPLAESTMAVNHSALVVGGGVAGMTAAKTLSEQGYHTFLIEKTDTLGGQARHIHETWRGEDVQGYLAGLIHSVQSDPNIDIFLNSQITQVDGFIGNFKTTITTNGQSNTLEHGVTLIASGAAELKPDQYLYGQDSRVVTGLELQHRFIDNDPALESLNTAVFIQCVGSCIPERPYCSRVCCTQSIKSALELKKINPKMNVFVLYRDMRAYGLREDLYRQARSEGIAFIRMDMDKELTVAVDREDLKVTFADRVLGRSMEILPDLLILASAIVPDAKNPLAQLYKVSLNDDGFFAEAHVKLRPVDFATDGIFVCGLAHAPKSLDESIAQAQAAAARAVTILAKDSVQISPLVSQVDVEKCDGCGVCAEVCPFGAIILEDTVGAGNRADFRSKNIMALCKGCGLCAASCPQKAIDM
;
A
#
# COMPACT_ATOMS: atom_id res chain seq x y z
N PHE A 1 -11.84 3.12 -20.23
CA PHE A 1 -11.56 2.99 -18.78
C PHE A 1 -11.43 1.55 -18.26
N GLU A 2 -10.86 0.63 -19.05
CA GLU A 2 -10.61 -0.76 -18.62
C GLU A 2 -9.10 -1.04 -18.68
N PRO A 3 -8.32 -0.71 -17.62
CA PRO A 3 -6.87 -0.63 -17.72
C PRO A 3 -6.17 -2.00 -17.90
N VAL A 4 -6.88 -3.11 -17.64
CA VAL A 4 -6.34 -4.47 -17.74
C VAL A 4 -7.02 -5.34 -18.79
N ALA A 5 -8.04 -4.82 -19.47
CA ALA A 5 -8.71 -5.53 -20.56
C ALA A 5 -7.91 -5.41 -21.86
N SER A 6 -7.90 -6.48 -22.65
CA SER A 6 -7.44 -6.42 -24.03
C SER A 6 -8.58 -6.07 -24.99
N SER A 7 -8.26 -5.86 -26.27
CA SER A 7 -9.26 -5.72 -27.32
C SER A 7 -10.07 -7.01 -27.60
N LYS A 8 -9.66 -8.15 -27.02
CA LYS A 8 -10.39 -9.43 -27.12
C LYS A 8 -11.11 -9.72 -25.81
N PRO A 9 -12.45 -9.88 -25.82
CA PRO A 9 -13.22 -10.23 -24.63
C PRO A 9 -12.68 -11.49 -23.94
N GLY A 10 -12.60 -11.47 -22.62
CA GLY A 10 -12.09 -12.58 -21.80
C GLY A 10 -10.55 -12.70 -21.76
N ILE A 11 -9.82 -11.85 -22.49
CA ILE A 11 -8.36 -11.79 -22.42
C ILE A 11 -7.95 -10.52 -21.68
N TYR A 12 -7.20 -10.71 -20.59
CA TYR A 12 -6.69 -9.65 -19.73
C TYR A 12 -5.16 -9.62 -19.82
N VAL A 13 -4.59 -8.44 -19.70
CA VAL A 13 -3.13 -8.21 -19.82
C VAL A 13 -2.66 -7.49 -18.57
N CYS A 14 -1.47 -7.82 -18.07
CA CYS A 14 -0.87 -7.16 -16.92
C CYS A 14 0.66 -6.98 -17.10
N GLY A 15 1.23 -6.06 -16.33
CA GLY A 15 2.67 -5.84 -16.27
C GLY A 15 3.29 -5.39 -17.58
N ALA A 16 4.51 -5.86 -17.85
CA ALA A 16 5.32 -5.39 -18.97
C ALA A 16 4.71 -5.65 -20.37
N PHE A 17 3.73 -6.56 -20.48
CA PHE A 17 3.01 -6.79 -21.74
C PHE A 17 2.12 -5.60 -22.16
N GLN A 18 1.71 -4.73 -21.22
CA GLN A 18 0.94 -3.54 -21.56
C GLN A 18 1.83 -2.36 -22.01
N ALA A 19 2.93 -2.14 -21.27
CA ALA A 19 3.89 -1.06 -21.45
C ALA A 19 5.09 -1.30 -20.52
N PRO A 20 6.23 -0.59 -20.69
CA PRO A 20 7.29 -0.60 -19.70
C PRO A 20 6.76 -0.19 -18.32
N LYS A 21 6.83 -1.12 -17.36
CA LYS A 21 6.32 -0.95 -16.00
C LYS A 21 7.35 -1.45 -15.00
N ASP A 22 7.33 -0.85 -13.81
CA ASP A 22 8.08 -1.34 -12.68
C ASP A 22 7.38 -2.54 -12.02
N ILE A 23 8.05 -3.13 -11.03
CA ILE A 23 7.54 -4.27 -10.27
C ILE A 23 6.19 -3.97 -9.58
N PRO A 24 6.04 -2.88 -8.79
CA PRO A 24 4.76 -2.62 -8.12
C PRO A 24 3.61 -2.42 -9.09
N SER A 25 3.81 -1.67 -10.18
CA SER A 25 2.75 -1.48 -11.18
C SER A 25 2.36 -2.80 -11.83
N SER A 26 3.33 -3.69 -12.07
CA SER A 26 3.05 -5.02 -12.62
C SER A 26 2.28 -5.93 -11.66
N VAL A 27 2.59 -5.85 -10.36
CA VAL A 27 1.85 -6.59 -9.31
C VAL A 27 0.43 -6.03 -9.14
N ILE A 28 0.27 -4.71 -9.21
CA ILE A 28 -1.04 -4.05 -9.21
C ILE A 28 -1.87 -4.54 -10.40
N ASP A 29 -1.36 -4.46 -11.62
CA ASP A 29 -2.11 -4.89 -12.81
C ASP A 29 -2.47 -6.37 -12.74
N SER A 30 -1.56 -7.22 -12.24
CA SER A 30 -1.82 -8.66 -12.12
C SER A 30 -2.95 -8.93 -11.14
N SER A 31 -2.96 -8.23 -10.01
CA SER A 31 -4.05 -8.30 -9.03
C SER A 31 -5.34 -7.72 -9.58
N ALA A 32 -5.28 -6.62 -10.34
CA ALA A 32 -6.43 -6.01 -10.99
C ALA A 32 -7.06 -6.93 -12.04
N ALA A 33 -6.24 -7.56 -12.90
CA ALA A 33 -6.69 -8.56 -13.85
C ALA A 33 -7.36 -9.74 -13.14
N ALA A 34 -6.77 -10.23 -12.04
CA ALA A 34 -7.39 -11.26 -11.21
C ALA A 34 -8.74 -10.82 -10.62
N GLY A 35 -8.86 -9.56 -10.19
CA GLY A 35 -10.10 -8.97 -9.70
C GLY A 35 -11.20 -8.94 -10.76
N VAL A 36 -10.88 -8.45 -11.97
CA VAL A 36 -11.85 -8.39 -13.07
C VAL A 36 -12.27 -9.79 -13.54
N VAL A 37 -11.33 -10.74 -13.61
CA VAL A 37 -11.64 -12.16 -13.87
C VAL A 37 -12.54 -12.72 -12.77
N GLY A 38 -12.22 -12.42 -11.50
CA GLY A 38 -13.01 -12.81 -10.33
C GLY A 38 -14.46 -12.33 -10.40
N SER A 39 -14.70 -11.08 -10.82
CA SER A 39 -16.04 -10.54 -11.07
C SER A 39 -16.81 -11.35 -12.11
N LYS A 40 -16.16 -11.75 -13.21
CA LYS A 40 -16.82 -12.56 -14.27
C LYS A 40 -17.08 -14.01 -13.85
N LEU A 41 -16.25 -14.55 -12.94
CA LEU A 41 -16.34 -15.94 -12.48
C LEU A 41 -17.01 -16.08 -11.11
N ALA A 42 -17.62 -15.02 -10.57
CA ALA A 42 -18.18 -15.00 -9.23
C ALA A 42 -19.19 -16.15 -8.98
N GLN A 43 -20.06 -16.44 -9.95
CA GLN A 43 -21.04 -17.53 -9.86
C GLN A 43 -20.42 -18.93 -9.91
N ALA A 44 -19.21 -19.07 -10.47
CA ALA A 44 -18.48 -20.33 -10.57
C ALA A 44 -17.46 -20.52 -9.43
N ARG A 45 -17.40 -19.59 -8.46
CA ARG A 45 -16.49 -19.69 -7.32
C ARG A 45 -16.71 -21.03 -6.60
N TRP A 46 -15.61 -21.71 -6.26
CA TRP A 46 -15.60 -23.04 -5.63
C TRP A 46 -16.06 -24.23 -6.49
N SER A 47 -16.50 -24.04 -7.73
CA SER A 47 -17.00 -25.15 -8.57
C SER A 47 -15.93 -26.15 -9.04
N LEU A 48 -14.67 -25.71 -9.16
CA LEU A 48 -13.54 -26.51 -9.65
C LEU A 48 -12.30 -26.44 -8.74
N THR A 49 -12.50 -26.14 -7.45
CA THR A 49 -11.40 -26.04 -6.50
C THR A 49 -10.97 -27.41 -6.00
N LYS A 50 -9.66 -27.58 -5.81
CA LYS A 50 -9.07 -28.75 -5.15
C LYS A 50 -8.50 -28.29 -3.81
N THR A 51 -8.82 -28.99 -2.74
CA THR A 51 -8.19 -28.76 -1.45
C THR A 51 -6.78 -29.34 -1.47
N GLU A 52 -5.80 -28.52 -1.13
CA GLU A 52 -4.42 -29.00 -0.99
C GLU A 52 -4.32 -29.96 0.21
N SER A 53 -3.62 -31.07 0.02
CA SER A 53 -3.38 -32.05 1.08
C SER A 53 -2.20 -31.60 1.93
N VAL A 54 -2.49 -30.88 3.01
CA VAL A 54 -1.47 -30.49 4.00
C VAL A 54 -1.03 -31.74 4.80
N PRO A 55 0.28 -32.02 4.92
CA PRO A 55 0.77 -33.11 5.76
C PRO A 55 0.32 -32.94 7.21
N LYS A 56 -0.02 -34.05 7.87
CA LYS A 56 -0.37 -34.02 9.29
C LYS A 56 0.83 -33.51 10.11
N GLU A 57 0.57 -32.53 10.97
CA GLU A 57 1.59 -32.02 11.89
C GLU A 57 2.10 -33.15 12.81
N ILE A 58 3.42 -33.28 12.86
CA ILE A 58 4.13 -34.23 13.71
C ILE A 58 4.15 -33.67 15.13
N ASP A 59 3.71 -34.45 16.11
CA ASP A 59 3.84 -34.06 17.51
C ASP A 59 5.32 -34.13 17.94
N LEU A 60 5.82 -32.99 18.36
CA LEU A 60 7.20 -32.75 18.77
C LEU A 60 7.33 -32.43 20.26
N LYS A 61 6.24 -32.47 21.05
CA LYS A 61 6.29 -32.21 22.49
C LYS A 61 7.24 -33.19 23.19
N GLY A 62 8.09 -32.64 24.07
CA GLY A 62 9.07 -33.40 24.85
C GLY A 62 10.25 -33.98 24.05
N LYS A 63 10.34 -33.76 22.73
CA LYS A 63 11.49 -34.22 21.93
C LYS A 63 12.64 -33.21 22.01
N PRO A 64 13.91 -33.67 21.99
CA PRO A 64 15.06 -32.78 22.02
C PRO A 64 15.11 -31.92 20.74
N SER A 65 15.60 -30.68 20.86
CA SER A 65 15.77 -29.78 19.72
C SER A 65 16.78 -30.33 18.70
N ARG A 66 16.40 -30.28 17.43
CA ARG A 66 17.16 -30.68 16.25
C ARG A 66 17.04 -29.58 15.22
N VAL A 67 17.99 -28.65 15.25
CA VAL A 67 17.97 -27.42 14.46
C VAL A 67 18.65 -27.65 13.10
N GLY A 68 17.98 -27.28 12.02
CA GLY A 68 18.60 -27.10 10.71
C GLY A 68 18.85 -25.63 10.41
N VAL A 69 20.06 -25.28 9.98
CA VAL A 69 20.44 -23.90 9.65
C VAL A 69 20.71 -23.77 8.15
N PHE A 70 19.98 -22.87 7.48
CA PHE A 70 20.14 -22.63 6.05
C PHE A 70 20.67 -21.21 5.82
N VAL A 71 21.88 -21.07 5.29
CA VAL A 71 22.56 -19.79 5.12
C VAL A 71 22.49 -19.36 3.66
N CYS A 72 21.89 -18.19 3.39
CA CYS A 72 21.63 -17.69 2.05
C CYS A 72 22.76 -16.78 1.55
N ARG A 73 23.21 -16.95 0.29
CA ARG A 73 24.10 -16.00 -0.39
C ARG A 73 23.37 -14.77 -0.95
N CYS A 74 22.11 -14.94 -1.35
CA CYS A 74 21.30 -13.91 -2.01
C CYS A 74 22.02 -13.26 -3.21
N GLY A 75 22.69 -14.08 -4.02
CA GLY A 75 23.61 -13.62 -5.06
C GLY A 75 24.81 -12.90 -4.43
N THR A 76 25.03 -11.65 -4.79
CA THR A 76 26.09 -10.80 -4.20
C THR A 76 25.60 -9.95 -3.03
N ASN A 77 24.30 -9.98 -2.69
CA ASN A 77 23.75 -9.12 -1.66
C ASN A 77 24.24 -9.48 -0.25
N ILE A 78 24.43 -10.77 0.04
CA ILE A 78 25.01 -11.24 1.30
C ILE A 78 26.45 -11.68 1.05
N ALA A 79 26.65 -12.61 0.11
CA ALA A 79 27.97 -13.18 -0.17
C ALA A 79 29.00 -12.20 -0.76
N GLY A 80 28.58 -11.01 -1.18
CA GLY A 80 29.51 -9.95 -1.58
C GLY A 80 30.19 -9.22 -0.41
N VAL A 81 29.76 -9.48 0.84
CA VAL A 81 30.26 -8.81 2.05
C VAL A 81 30.51 -9.81 3.18
N VAL A 82 29.57 -10.72 3.42
CA VAL A 82 29.67 -11.74 4.46
C VAL A 82 30.32 -13.00 3.87
N ASP A 83 31.32 -13.54 4.55
CA ASP A 83 31.87 -14.87 4.26
C ASP A 83 30.86 -15.94 4.70
N VAL A 84 29.97 -16.29 3.76
CA VAL A 84 28.90 -17.29 3.97
C VAL A 84 29.47 -18.66 4.33
N PRO A 85 30.50 -19.20 3.65
CA PRO A 85 31.17 -20.44 4.08
C PRO A 85 31.63 -20.41 5.54
N ALA A 86 32.24 -19.32 6.01
CA ALA A 86 32.66 -19.22 7.41
C ALA A 86 31.48 -19.19 8.39
N VAL A 87 30.33 -18.62 8.01
CA VAL A 87 29.10 -18.66 8.82
C VAL A 87 28.53 -20.08 8.87
N VAL A 88 28.57 -20.81 7.76
CA VAL A 88 28.14 -22.22 7.67
C VAL A 88 28.98 -23.10 8.59
N GLU A 89 30.31 -23.00 8.52
CA GLU A 89 31.19 -23.78 9.42
C GLU A 89 30.98 -23.42 10.89
N PHE A 90 30.79 -22.13 11.19
CA PHE A 90 30.46 -21.71 12.55
C PHE A 90 29.12 -22.29 13.04
N ALA A 91 28.08 -22.27 12.22
CA ALA A 91 26.75 -22.75 12.60
C ALA A 91 26.77 -24.25 12.98
N LYS A 92 27.63 -25.05 12.33
CA LYS A 92 27.82 -26.49 12.67
C LYS A 92 28.33 -26.71 14.09
N THR A 93 28.98 -25.72 14.70
CA THR A 93 29.53 -25.83 16.07
C THR A 93 28.51 -25.52 17.17
N LEU A 94 27.33 -25.01 16.81
CA LEU A 94 26.32 -24.58 17.77
C LEU A 94 25.55 -25.77 18.35
N ALA A 95 25.26 -25.71 19.66
CA ALA A 95 24.52 -26.76 20.34
C ALA A 95 23.11 -26.94 19.74
N GLY A 96 22.71 -28.20 19.53
CA GLY A 96 21.41 -28.57 18.97
C GLY A 96 21.32 -28.46 17.44
N VAL A 97 22.33 -27.91 16.75
CA VAL A 97 22.39 -27.91 15.29
C VAL A 97 22.81 -29.29 14.77
N VAL A 98 21.96 -29.87 13.93
CA VAL A 98 22.18 -31.21 13.36
C VAL A 98 22.41 -31.18 11.85
N TYR A 99 22.06 -30.08 11.19
CA TYR A 99 22.23 -29.88 9.75
C TYR A 99 22.52 -28.42 9.44
N VAL A 100 23.44 -28.16 8.51
CA VAL A 100 23.70 -26.82 7.99
C VAL A 100 23.89 -26.90 6.49
N GLU A 101 23.22 -26.01 5.75
CA GLU A 101 23.33 -25.93 4.30
C GLU A 101 23.54 -24.48 3.84
N GLU A 102 24.34 -24.36 2.78
CA GLU A 102 24.56 -23.12 2.06
C GLU A 102 23.69 -23.07 0.80
N ASN A 103 22.89 -22.02 0.67
CA ASN A 103 21.97 -21.85 -0.45
C ASN A 103 22.29 -20.57 -1.25
N LEU A 104 22.23 -20.65 -2.58
CA LEU A 104 22.38 -19.45 -3.41
C LEU A 104 21.20 -18.48 -3.20
N PHE A 105 19.98 -19.01 -3.28
CA PHE A 105 18.74 -18.30 -2.99
C PHE A 105 17.81 -19.21 -2.18
N SER A 106 17.74 -19.00 -0.86
CA SER A 106 16.84 -19.82 -0.01
C SER A 106 15.36 -19.67 -0.36
N CYS A 107 14.96 -18.57 -1.01
CA CYS A 107 13.57 -18.29 -1.35
C CYS A 107 13.12 -18.82 -2.72
N SER A 108 13.99 -19.46 -3.52
CA SER A 108 13.57 -20.06 -4.80
C SER A 108 12.81 -21.36 -4.57
N GLN A 109 11.84 -21.66 -5.44
CA GLN A 109 10.97 -22.85 -5.32
C GLN A 109 11.77 -24.15 -5.16
N ASP A 110 12.75 -24.38 -6.03
CA ASP A 110 13.60 -25.57 -5.99
C ASP A 110 14.32 -25.75 -4.63
N THR A 111 14.70 -24.63 -4.00
CA THR A 111 15.38 -24.64 -2.70
C THR A 111 14.39 -24.92 -1.56
N GLN A 112 13.16 -24.41 -1.64
CA GLN A 112 12.12 -24.71 -0.66
C GLN A 112 11.74 -26.20 -0.71
N ASP A 113 11.55 -26.74 -1.92
CA ASP A 113 11.22 -28.16 -2.10
C ASP A 113 12.35 -29.05 -1.54
N LYS A 114 13.61 -28.70 -1.81
CA LYS A 114 14.78 -29.37 -1.23
C LYS A 114 14.83 -29.23 0.29
N MET A 115 14.56 -28.04 0.83
CA MET A 115 14.52 -27.79 2.26
C MET A 115 13.47 -28.67 2.95
N THR A 116 12.28 -28.82 2.36
CA THR A 116 11.24 -29.75 2.85
C THR A 116 11.74 -31.20 2.90
N GLN A 117 12.49 -31.66 1.89
CA GLN A 117 13.09 -33.01 1.89
C GLN A 117 14.12 -33.17 3.01
N VAL A 118 15.06 -32.22 3.11
CA VAL A 118 16.11 -32.20 4.14
C VAL A 118 15.51 -32.23 5.55
N ILE A 119 14.45 -31.45 5.79
CA ILE A 119 13.74 -31.42 7.07
C ILE A 119 13.23 -32.83 7.44
N LYS A 120 12.66 -33.56 6.47
CA LYS A 120 12.18 -34.93 6.68
C LYS A 120 13.32 -35.92 6.88
N GLU A 121 14.32 -35.90 6.00
CA GLU A 121 15.47 -36.82 6.01
C GLU A 121 16.29 -36.72 7.30
N HIS A 122 16.57 -35.50 7.75
CA HIS A 122 17.36 -35.25 8.95
C HIS A 122 16.50 -35.18 10.23
N GLN A 123 15.19 -35.37 10.13
CA GLN A 123 14.24 -35.27 11.24
C GLN A 123 14.45 -33.97 12.02
N LEU A 124 14.56 -32.86 11.29
CA LEU A 124 14.68 -31.54 11.90
C LEU A 124 13.37 -31.23 12.60
N ASN A 125 13.44 -30.49 13.71
CA ASN A 125 12.23 -30.04 14.41
C ASN A 125 12.27 -28.55 14.75
N ARG A 126 13.35 -27.86 14.37
CA ARG A 126 13.50 -26.40 14.37
C ARG A 126 14.25 -26.00 13.11
N VAL A 127 13.88 -24.87 12.51
CA VAL A 127 14.53 -24.38 11.30
C VAL A 127 14.95 -22.94 11.49
N VAL A 128 16.20 -22.64 11.17
CA VAL A 128 16.75 -21.29 11.12
C VAL A 128 17.16 -20.97 9.69
N VAL A 129 16.66 -19.87 9.14
CA VAL A 129 17.15 -19.34 7.86
C VAL A 129 17.89 -18.03 8.08
N ALA A 130 19.18 -18.02 7.74
CA ALA A 130 20.03 -16.85 7.79
C ALA A 130 20.05 -16.15 6.43
N ALA A 131 19.21 -15.12 6.26
CA ALA A 131 19.00 -14.47 4.97
C ALA A 131 18.56 -13.00 5.09
N CYS A 132 17.39 -12.68 4.52
CA CYS A 132 16.82 -11.34 4.48
C CYS A 132 15.92 -11.04 5.70
N THR A 133 15.04 -10.05 5.58
CA THR A 133 14.12 -9.66 6.65
C THR A 133 12.95 -10.64 6.79
N PRO A 134 12.55 -11.02 8.02
CA PRO A 134 11.35 -11.84 8.25
C PRO A 134 10.09 -11.20 7.70
N LYS A 135 10.02 -9.85 7.69
CA LYS A 135 8.89 -9.09 7.13
C LYS A 135 8.52 -9.46 5.69
N THR A 136 9.45 -10.03 4.92
CA THR A 136 9.23 -10.36 3.51
C THR A 136 8.99 -11.86 3.29
N HIS A 137 9.83 -12.72 3.87
CA HIS A 137 9.87 -14.14 3.48
C HIS A 137 9.62 -15.12 4.64
N GLU A 138 9.37 -14.66 5.86
CA GLU A 138 9.01 -15.57 6.96
C GLU A 138 7.79 -16.45 6.61
N PRO A 139 6.68 -15.92 6.04
CA PRO A 139 5.55 -16.77 5.64
C PRO A 139 5.91 -17.86 4.64
N LEU A 140 6.85 -17.59 3.72
CA LEU A 140 7.31 -18.56 2.72
C LEU A 140 8.06 -19.73 3.37
N PHE A 141 8.93 -19.44 4.34
CA PHE A 141 9.65 -20.50 5.06
C PHE A 141 8.73 -21.24 6.04
N GLN A 142 7.76 -20.55 6.65
CA GLN A 142 6.72 -21.16 7.45
C GLN A 142 5.90 -22.19 6.64
N GLU A 143 5.54 -21.87 5.39
CA GLU A 143 4.90 -22.80 4.46
C GLU A 143 5.78 -24.04 4.17
N THR A 144 7.09 -23.84 4.08
CA THR A 144 8.06 -24.93 3.89
C THR A 144 8.08 -25.91 5.07
N LEU A 145 7.91 -25.42 6.30
CA LEU A 145 7.75 -26.26 7.49
C LEU A 145 6.41 -27.00 7.48
N ILE A 146 5.31 -26.33 7.09
CA ILE A 146 3.99 -26.96 6.95
C ILE A 146 4.07 -28.14 5.96
N ASN A 147 4.70 -27.93 4.79
CA ASN A 147 4.92 -28.97 3.77
C ASN A 147 5.84 -30.10 4.26
N ALA A 148 6.62 -29.84 5.30
CA ALA A 148 7.42 -30.83 5.99
C ALA A 148 6.68 -31.57 7.12
N GLY A 149 5.46 -31.14 7.48
CA GLY A 149 4.69 -31.67 8.61
C GLY A 149 5.14 -31.13 9.97
N ILE A 150 5.80 -29.97 9.99
CA ILE A 150 6.28 -29.32 11.22
C ILE A 150 5.47 -28.06 11.47
N ASN A 151 5.18 -27.80 12.74
CA ASN A 151 4.52 -26.57 13.16
C ASN A 151 5.31 -25.33 12.69
N LYS A 152 4.63 -24.41 12.00
CA LYS A 152 5.27 -23.26 11.36
C LYS A 152 5.93 -22.28 12.33
N TYR A 153 5.51 -22.28 13.60
CA TYR A 153 6.10 -21.42 14.65
C TYR A 153 7.41 -21.94 15.21
N LEU A 154 7.88 -23.10 14.73
CA LEU A 154 9.19 -23.67 15.04
C LEU A 154 10.29 -23.16 14.08
N PHE A 155 10.04 -22.02 13.46
CA PHE A 155 10.91 -21.32 12.52
C PHE A 155 11.45 -20.02 13.13
N GLU A 156 12.71 -19.72 12.85
CA GLU A 156 13.33 -18.43 13.18
C GLU A 156 14.17 -17.91 12.00
N MET A 157 14.24 -16.59 11.83
CA MET A 157 15.02 -15.96 10.77
C MET A 157 16.15 -15.08 11.32
N ALA A 158 17.39 -15.36 10.91
CA ALA A 158 18.53 -14.49 11.16
C ALA A 158 18.69 -13.49 10.00
N ASN A 159 18.44 -12.20 10.25
CA ASN A 159 18.52 -11.16 9.22
C ASN A 159 19.97 -10.71 8.98
N ILE A 160 20.71 -11.48 8.18
CA ILE A 160 22.11 -11.19 7.84
C ILE A 160 22.28 -10.34 6.57
N ARG A 161 21.17 -9.89 5.95
CA ARG A 161 21.20 -8.98 4.79
C ARG A 161 20.92 -7.53 5.18
N ASN A 162 19.67 -7.23 5.53
CA ASN A 162 19.21 -5.87 5.77
C ASN A 162 19.86 -5.27 7.03
N GLN A 163 20.12 -6.10 8.05
CA GLN A 163 20.75 -5.68 9.30
C GLN A 163 22.26 -6.00 9.37
N CYS A 164 22.83 -6.63 8.33
CA CYS A 164 24.26 -6.94 8.29
C CYS A 164 24.90 -6.55 6.94
N SER A 165 24.88 -7.41 5.92
CA SER A 165 25.67 -7.21 4.70
C SER A 165 25.44 -5.87 3.99
N TRP A 166 24.19 -5.36 3.95
CA TRP A 166 23.89 -4.11 3.25
C TRP A 166 24.39 -2.86 3.95
N VAL A 167 24.56 -2.91 5.27
CA VAL A 167 24.90 -1.75 6.10
C VAL A 167 26.35 -1.77 6.62
N HIS A 168 27.08 -2.88 6.42
CA HIS A 168 28.49 -3.04 6.84
C HIS A 168 29.41 -3.42 5.67
N LYS A 169 29.15 -2.89 4.47
CA LYS A 169 29.92 -3.21 3.25
C LYS A 169 31.41 -2.89 3.38
N ASP A 170 31.74 -1.89 4.18
CA ASP A 170 33.10 -1.38 4.37
C ASP A 170 33.91 -2.18 5.41
N ASP A 171 33.28 -3.13 6.13
CA ASP A 171 33.96 -3.98 7.11
C ASP A 171 33.47 -5.46 7.00
N PRO A 172 33.89 -6.19 5.94
CA PRO A 172 33.49 -7.58 5.69
C PRO A 172 33.79 -8.56 6.83
N GLU A 173 34.93 -8.36 7.53
CA GLU A 173 35.34 -9.22 8.64
C GLU A 173 34.38 -9.08 9.82
N LYS A 174 34.10 -7.85 10.28
CA LYS A 174 33.12 -7.61 11.34
C LYS A 174 31.69 -7.94 10.89
N SER A 175 31.37 -7.76 9.61
CA SER A 175 30.08 -8.17 9.05
C SER A 175 29.90 -9.69 9.15
N THR A 176 30.94 -10.46 8.85
CA THR A 176 30.94 -11.93 9.00
C THR A 176 30.81 -12.33 10.48
N GLN A 177 31.54 -11.69 11.38
CA GLN A 177 31.43 -11.96 12.81
C GLN A 177 30.03 -11.65 13.34
N LYS A 178 29.46 -10.51 12.95
CA LYS A 178 28.07 -10.15 13.28
C LYS A 178 27.08 -11.16 12.73
N ALA A 179 27.27 -11.66 11.51
CA ALA A 179 26.40 -12.68 10.92
C ALA A 179 26.44 -13.99 11.73
N LYS A 180 27.63 -14.43 12.18
CA LYS A 180 27.77 -15.58 13.10
C LYS A 180 26.99 -15.35 14.39
N ASP A 181 27.10 -14.17 14.99
CA ASP A 181 26.39 -13.83 16.22
C ASP A 181 24.87 -13.84 16.04
N LEU A 182 24.36 -13.27 14.94
CA LEU A 182 22.94 -13.29 14.60
C LEU A 182 22.42 -14.72 14.39
N VAL A 183 23.19 -15.59 13.72
CA VAL A 183 22.84 -17.01 13.57
C VAL A 183 22.81 -17.71 14.92
N ARG A 184 23.81 -17.48 15.78
CA ARG A 184 23.84 -18.03 17.14
C ARG A 184 22.62 -17.60 17.95
N MET A 185 22.25 -16.32 17.92
CA MET A 185 21.06 -15.81 18.60
C MET A 185 19.77 -16.47 18.09
N ALA A 186 19.62 -16.59 16.77
CA ALA A 186 18.46 -17.23 16.17
C ALA A 186 18.38 -18.73 16.51
N VAL A 187 19.49 -19.45 16.49
CA VAL A 187 19.56 -20.86 16.91
C VAL A 187 19.18 -21.02 18.39
N SER A 188 19.71 -20.17 19.26
CA SER A 188 19.37 -20.20 20.69
C SER A 188 17.87 -19.95 20.94
N LYS A 189 17.26 -19.00 20.23
CA LYS A 189 15.81 -18.75 20.31
C LYS A 189 15.01 -19.92 19.74
N ALA A 190 15.39 -20.39 18.55
CA ALA A 190 14.72 -21.51 17.88
C ALA A 190 14.69 -22.77 18.75
N ALA A 191 15.76 -23.04 19.51
CA ALA A 191 15.82 -24.18 20.42
C ALA A 191 14.77 -24.13 21.54
N LEU A 192 14.25 -22.95 21.87
CA LEU A 192 13.23 -22.72 22.90
C LEU A 192 11.83 -22.48 22.34
N LEU A 193 11.66 -22.35 21.01
CA LEU A 193 10.35 -22.17 20.40
C LEU A 193 9.46 -23.38 20.67
N GLU A 194 8.17 -23.12 20.88
CA GLU A 194 7.14 -24.12 21.09
C GLU A 194 6.17 -24.15 19.91
N PRO A 195 5.57 -25.31 19.58
CA PRO A 195 4.54 -25.38 18.56
C PRO A 195 3.31 -24.60 19.05
N LEU A 196 2.83 -23.66 18.23
CA LEU A 196 1.65 -22.87 18.55
C LEU A 196 0.47 -23.30 17.69
N ALA A 197 -0.73 -23.27 18.28
CA ALA A 197 -1.98 -23.60 17.59
C ALA A 197 -2.71 -22.32 17.20
N GLU A 198 -3.05 -22.18 15.93
CA GLU A 198 -3.88 -21.08 15.45
C GLU A 198 -5.33 -21.28 15.82
N SER A 199 -5.98 -20.20 16.26
CA SER A 199 -7.44 -20.16 16.37
C SER A 199 -8.03 -19.66 15.06
N THR A 200 -9.21 -20.17 14.69
CA THR A 200 -9.96 -19.70 13.54
C THR A 200 -11.09 -18.80 13.98
N MET A 201 -11.35 -17.73 13.23
CA MET A 201 -12.53 -16.90 13.42
C MET A 201 -13.30 -16.75 12.11
N ALA A 202 -14.62 -16.78 12.20
CA ALA A 202 -15.50 -16.56 11.06
C ALA A 202 -15.23 -15.19 10.43
N VAL A 203 -15.39 -15.09 9.12
CA VAL A 203 -15.24 -13.84 8.38
C VAL A 203 -16.62 -13.21 8.15
N ASN A 204 -16.76 -11.94 8.48
CA ASN A 204 -17.86 -11.13 7.96
C ASN A 204 -17.59 -10.87 6.47
N HIS A 205 -18.48 -11.35 5.60
CA HIS A 205 -18.31 -11.30 4.15
C HIS A 205 -18.70 -9.94 3.53
N SER A 206 -18.80 -8.88 4.33
CA SER A 206 -19.02 -7.51 3.85
C SER A 206 -17.71 -6.72 3.81
N ALA A 207 -17.64 -5.72 2.95
CA ALA A 207 -16.50 -4.82 2.81
C ALA A 207 -16.88 -3.38 3.16
N LEU A 208 -15.91 -2.60 3.62
CA LEU A 208 -16.02 -1.16 3.78
C LEU A 208 -15.08 -0.44 2.82
N VAL A 209 -15.59 0.53 2.07
CA VAL A 209 -14.80 1.42 1.22
C VAL A 209 -14.92 2.86 1.72
N VAL A 210 -13.77 3.51 1.94
CA VAL A 210 -13.69 4.87 2.49
C VAL A 210 -13.26 5.84 1.40
N GLY A 211 -14.18 6.65 0.89
CA GLY A 211 -13.98 7.65 -0.17
C GLY A 211 -14.75 7.29 -1.44
N GLY A 212 -15.67 8.15 -1.85
CA GLY A 212 -16.54 8.03 -3.02
C GLY A 212 -15.97 8.57 -4.32
N GLY A 213 -14.65 8.74 -4.44
CA GLY A 213 -13.98 9.05 -5.71
C GLY A 213 -13.97 7.85 -6.67
N VAL A 214 -13.43 8.02 -7.89
CA VAL A 214 -13.36 6.94 -8.89
C VAL A 214 -12.69 5.66 -8.34
N ALA A 215 -11.62 5.80 -7.55
CA ALA A 215 -10.97 4.63 -6.96
C ALA A 215 -11.90 3.86 -6.01
N GLY A 216 -12.56 4.54 -5.07
CA GLY A 216 -13.47 3.86 -4.13
C GLY A 216 -14.73 3.31 -4.80
N MET A 217 -15.34 4.05 -5.72
CA MET A 217 -16.48 3.55 -6.51
C MET A 217 -16.09 2.32 -7.34
N THR A 218 -14.91 2.32 -7.97
CA THR A 218 -14.40 1.16 -8.72
C THR A 218 -14.18 -0.04 -7.80
N ALA A 219 -13.60 0.18 -6.61
CA ALA A 219 -13.36 -0.86 -5.64
C ALA A 219 -14.69 -1.47 -5.13
N ALA A 220 -15.65 -0.61 -4.76
CA ALA A 220 -16.97 -1.04 -4.31
C ALA A 220 -17.71 -1.83 -5.39
N LYS A 221 -17.66 -1.37 -6.65
CA LYS A 221 -18.27 -2.09 -7.76
C LYS A 221 -17.61 -3.45 -8.00
N THR A 222 -16.28 -3.50 -7.96
CA THR A 222 -15.52 -4.76 -8.15
C THR A 222 -15.81 -5.77 -7.04
N LEU A 223 -16.03 -5.33 -5.81
CA LEU A 223 -16.44 -6.18 -4.68
C LEU A 223 -17.88 -6.67 -4.84
N SER A 224 -18.80 -5.77 -5.20
CA SER A 224 -20.21 -6.08 -5.44
C SER A 224 -20.41 -7.09 -6.57
N GLU A 225 -19.73 -6.90 -7.70
CA GLU A 225 -19.76 -7.84 -8.84
C GLU A 225 -19.21 -9.22 -8.49
N GLN A 226 -18.37 -9.30 -7.45
CA GLN A 226 -17.89 -10.56 -6.89
C GLN A 226 -18.83 -11.16 -5.84
N GLY A 227 -19.98 -10.52 -5.57
CA GLY A 227 -21.03 -11.00 -4.67
C GLY A 227 -20.84 -10.60 -3.21
N TYR A 228 -20.00 -9.60 -2.91
CA TYR A 228 -19.77 -9.16 -1.53
C TYR A 228 -20.49 -7.84 -1.26
N HIS A 229 -21.28 -7.82 -0.18
CA HIS A 229 -21.95 -6.60 0.26
C HIS A 229 -20.92 -5.53 0.62
N THR A 230 -21.15 -4.29 0.17
CA THR A 230 -20.16 -3.22 0.32
C THR A 230 -20.79 -1.95 0.87
N PHE A 231 -20.25 -1.45 1.97
CA PHE A 231 -20.53 -0.11 2.46
C PHE A 231 -19.58 0.89 1.80
N LEU A 232 -20.09 1.98 1.24
CA LEU A 232 -19.30 3.06 0.66
C LEU A 232 -19.55 4.36 1.44
N ILE A 233 -18.51 4.87 2.11
CA ILE A 233 -18.57 6.12 2.86
C ILE A 233 -17.96 7.26 2.03
N GLU A 234 -18.66 8.39 1.95
CA GLU A 234 -18.16 9.64 1.37
C GLU A 234 -18.35 10.80 2.36
N LYS A 235 -17.30 11.62 2.51
CA LYS A 235 -17.28 12.76 3.43
C LYS A 235 -18.16 13.92 2.91
N THR A 236 -18.30 14.06 1.60
CA THR A 236 -19.15 15.08 0.96
C THR A 236 -20.56 14.58 0.68
N ASP A 237 -21.40 15.48 0.19
CA ASP A 237 -22.78 15.22 -0.23
C ASP A 237 -22.89 14.58 -1.62
N THR A 238 -21.77 14.39 -2.33
CA THR A 238 -21.73 13.83 -3.69
C THR A 238 -20.56 12.88 -3.89
N LEU A 239 -20.76 11.86 -4.73
CA LEU A 239 -19.69 10.97 -5.21
C LEU A 239 -18.87 11.64 -6.33
N GLY A 240 -17.69 11.10 -6.62
CA GLY A 240 -16.90 11.39 -7.82
C GLY A 240 -15.52 11.98 -7.58
N GLY A 241 -15.34 12.68 -6.46
CA GLY A 241 -14.05 13.26 -6.06
C GLY A 241 -13.41 14.10 -7.18
N GLN A 242 -12.08 14.03 -7.30
CA GLN A 242 -11.30 14.84 -8.25
C GLN A 242 -11.66 14.60 -9.73
N ALA A 243 -12.27 13.46 -10.09
CA ALA A 243 -12.64 13.18 -11.47
C ALA A 243 -13.73 14.12 -12.01
N ARG A 244 -14.48 14.80 -11.13
CA ARG A 244 -15.40 15.89 -11.49
C ARG A 244 -14.70 17.05 -12.17
N HIS A 245 -13.39 17.17 -11.98
CA HIS A 245 -12.58 18.29 -12.41
C HIS A 245 -11.64 17.95 -13.58
N ILE A 246 -11.89 16.82 -14.28
CA ILE A 246 -11.01 16.31 -15.34
C ILE A 246 -11.82 16.14 -16.62
N HIS A 247 -11.39 16.77 -17.72
CA HIS A 247 -12.11 16.72 -18.99
C HIS A 247 -11.90 15.38 -19.70
N GLU A 248 -10.64 15.06 -20.03
CA GLU A 248 -10.27 13.88 -20.80
C GLU A 248 -9.08 13.15 -20.18
N THR A 249 -8.95 11.85 -20.48
CA THR A 249 -7.72 11.11 -20.21
C THR A 249 -6.62 11.50 -21.18
N TRP A 250 -5.39 11.02 -20.92
CA TRP A 250 -4.28 11.17 -21.86
C TRP A 250 -4.53 10.51 -23.22
N ARG A 251 -5.49 9.58 -23.32
CA ARG A 251 -5.92 8.94 -24.59
C ARG A 251 -7.08 9.67 -25.27
N GLY A 252 -7.59 10.76 -24.68
CA GLY A 252 -8.77 11.47 -25.19
C GLY A 252 -10.09 10.75 -24.86
N GLU A 253 -10.13 9.91 -23.83
CA GLU A 253 -11.39 9.31 -23.36
C GLU A 253 -12.16 10.32 -22.51
N ASP A 254 -13.48 10.41 -22.69
CA ASP A 254 -14.39 11.28 -21.94
C ASP A 254 -14.50 10.84 -20.47
N VAL A 255 -13.97 11.66 -19.56
CA VAL A 255 -13.98 11.37 -18.12
C VAL A 255 -15.34 11.70 -17.50
N GLN A 256 -16.05 12.72 -17.99
CA GLN A 256 -17.33 13.13 -17.41
C GLN A 256 -18.43 12.11 -17.71
N GLY A 257 -18.49 11.60 -18.95
CA GLY A 257 -19.41 10.52 -19.32
C GLY A 257 -19.13 9.22 -18.56
N TYR A 258 -17.85 8.84 -18.42
CA TYR A 258 -17.46 7.68 -17.62
C TYR A 258 -17.83 7.85 -16.14
N LEU A 259 -17.57 9.03 -15.56
CA LEU A 259 -17.88 9.32 -14.17
C LEU A 259 -19.39 9.23 -13.92
N ALA A 260 -20.20 9.83 -14.78
CA ALA A 260 -21.66 9.74 -14.68
C ALA A 260 -22.15 8.28 -14.74
N GLY A 261 -21.60 7.49 -15.66
CA GLY A 261 -21.90 6.06 -15.78
C GLY A 261 -21.49 5.28 -14.52
N LEU A 262 -20.30 5.54 -13.97
CA LEU A 262 -19.81 4.89 -12.75
C LEU A 262 -20.69 5.23 -11.54
N ILE A 263 -21.01 6.51 -11.34
CA ILE A 263 -21.91 6.97 -10.26
C ILE A 263 -23.26 6.25 -10.37
N HIS A 264 -23.86 6.25 -11.56
CA HIS A 264 -25.13 5.55 -11.77
C HIS A 264 -25.03 4.06 -11.47
N SER A 265 -23.96 3.40 -11.93
CA SER A 265 -23.76 1.96 -11.73
C SER A 265 -23.55 1.54 -10.28
N VAL A 266 -23.08 2.46 -9.43
CA VAL A 266 -22.89 2.26 -7.98
C VAL A 266 -24.18 2.57 -7.23
N GLN A 267 -24.86 3.68 -7.56
CA GLN A 267 -26.13 4.06 -6.94
C GLN A 267 -27.29 3.10 -7.23
N SER A 268 -27.26 2.43 -8.39
CA SER A 268 -28.28 1.45 -8.79
C SER A 268 -27.97 0.02 -8.32
N ASP A 269 -26.81 -0.19 -7.69
CA ASP A 269 -26.40 -1.53 -7.23
C ASP A 269 -27.00 -1.81 -5.84
N PRO A 270 -27.93 -2.78 -5.70
CA PRO A 270 -28.61 -3.05 -4.43
C PRO A 270 -27.68 -3.68 -3.37
N ASN A 271 -26.46 -4.05 -3.76
CA ASN A 271 -25.47 -4.66 -2.88
C ASN A 271 -24.43 -3.63 -2.38
N ILE A 272 -24.60 -2.34 -2.72
CA ILE A 272 -23.76 -1.24 -2.26
C ILE A 272 -24.60 -0.23 -1.46
N ASP A 273 -24.31 -0.11 -0.17
CA ASP A 273 -24.93 0.89 0.70
C ASP A 273 -24.06 2.15 0.76
N ILE A 274 -24.62 3.29 0.36
CA ILE A 274 -23.88 4.56 0.22
C ILE A 274 -24.21 5.50 1.38
N PHE A 275 -23.18 5.97 2.08
CA PHE A 275 -23.26 6.92 3.19
C PHE A 275 -22.57 8.23 2.81
N LEU A 276 -23.36 9.24 2.43
CA LEU A 276 -22.91 10.58 2.11
C LEU A 276 -22.93 11.47 3.35
N ASN A 277 -22.10 12.51 3.39
CA ASN A 277 -21.93 13.39 4.56
C ASN A 277 -21.57 12.59 5.82
N SER A 278 -20.71 11.59 5.66
CA SER A 278 -20.40 10.61 6.68
C SER A 278 -18.92 10.63 7.04
N GLN A 279 -18.63 10.60 8.34
CA GLN A 279 -17.27 10.56 8.86
C GLN A 279 -17.09 9.41 9.83
N ILE A 280 -15.92 8.80 9.81
CA ILE A 280 -15.56 7.71 10.72
C ILE A 280 -15.09 8.31 12.05
N THR A 281 -15.66 7.84 13.15
CA THR A 281 -15.32 8.31 14.50
C THR A 281 -14.57 7.25 15.31
N GLN A 282 -14.79 5.97 15.04
CA GLN A 282 -14.17 4.87 15.76
C GLN A 282 -14.02 3.63 14.87
N VAL A 283 -12.93 2.89 15.06
CA VAL A 283 -12.67 1.63 14.38
C VAL A 283 -12.15 0.63 15.40
N ASP A 284 -12.86 -0.49 15.53
CA ASP A 284 -12.53 -1.61 16.39
C ASP A 284 -12.45 -2.91 15.59
N GLY A 285 -11.88 -3.93 16.22
CA GLY A 285 -11.79 -5.27 15.65
C GLY A 285 -10.51 -5.52 14.87
N PHE A 286 -10.58 -6.48 13.96
CA PHE A 286 -9.43 -7.03 13.25
C PHE A 286 -9.89 -7.71 11.96
N ILE A 287 -8.93 -8.19 11.15
CA ILE A 287 -9.20 -8.92 9.90
C ILE A 287 -10.37 -9.90 10.04
N GLY A 288 -11.36 -9.76 9.15
CA GLY A 288 -12.58 -10.57 9.13
C GLY A 288 -13.68 -10.10 10.08
N ASN A 289 -13.40 -9.26 11.07
CA ASN A 289 -14.36 -8.84 12.12
C ASN A 289 -14.11 -7.40 12.57
N PHE A 290 -14.20 -6.43 11.67
CA PHE A 290 -14.12 -5.02 12.01
C PHE A 290 -15.50 -4.45 12.35
N LYS A 291 -15.50 -3.45 13.24
CA LYS A 291 -16.65 -2.59 13.52
C LYS A 291 -16.22 -1.15 13.32
N THR A 292 -16.87 -0.45 12.40
CA THR A 292 -16.57 0.95 12.10
C THR A 292 -17.78 1.81 12.42
N THR A 293 -17.61 2.72 13.37
CA THR A 293 -18.63 3.69 13.75
C THR A 293 -18.51 4.92 12.87
N ILE A 294 -19.63 5.29 12.24
CA ILE A 294 -19.76 6.48 11.41
C ILE A 294 -20.76 7.45 12.01
N THR A 295 -20.51 8.74 11.83
CA THR A 295 -21.51 9.79 12.07
C THR A 295 -22.01 10.31 10.74
N THR A 296 -23.31 10.24 10.51
CA THR A 296 -24.00 10.73 9.30
C THR A 296 -25.07 11.72 9.74
N ASN A 297 -24.96 12.99 9.33
CA ASN A 297 -25.90 14.04 9.72
C ASN A 297 -26.17 14.10 11.25
N GLY A 298 -25.14 13.83 12.07
CA GLY A 298 -25.22 13.81 13.54
C GLY A 298 -25.74 12.51 14.16
N GLN A 299 -26.17 11.52 13.37
CA GLN A 299 -26.56 10.20 13.85
C GLN A 299 -25.39 9.21 13.76
N SER A 300 -25.18 8.42 14.82
CA SER A 300 -24.12 7.43 14.90
C SER A 300 -24.63 6.05 14.49
N ASN A 301 -23.96 5.41 13.53
CA ASN A 301 -24.25 4.05 13.06
C ASN A 301 -22.97 3.21 13.10
N THR A 302 -23.08 1.92 13.43
CA THR A 302 -21.94 0.99 13.41
C THR A 302 -22.09 0.04 12.23
N LEU A 303 -21.05 -0.05 11.41
CA LEU A 303 -20.97 -0.94 10.25
C LEU A 303 -20.02 -2.09 10.57
N GLU A 304 -20.51 -3.33 10.44
CA GLU A 304 -19.71 -4.53 10.64
C GLU A 304 -19.24 -5.09 9.29
N HIS A 305 -17.93 -5.27 9.11
CA HIS A 305 -17.33 -5.71 7.85
C HIS A 305 -16.07 -6.54 8.10
N GLY A 306 -15.66 -7.34 7.11
CA GLY A 306 -14.46 -8.17 7.20
C GLY A 306 -13.18 -7.47 6.78
N VAL A 307 -13.27 -6.47 5.91
CA VAL A 307 -12.13 -5.77 5.30
C VAL A 307 -12.44 -4.30 5.02
N THR A 308 -11.41 -3.47 5.01
CA THR A 308 -11.52 -2.04 4.65
C THR A 308 -10.60 -1.68 3.49
N LEU A 309 -11.10 -0.88 2.54
CA LEU A 309 -10.34 -0.27 1.46
C LEU A 309 -10.35 1.26 1.64
N ILE A 310 -9.18 1.84 1.87
CA ILE A 310 -9.00 3.29 2.01
C ILE A 310 -8.75 3.90 0.63
N ALA A 311 -9.69 4.73 0.19
CA ALA A 311 -9.70 5.43 -1.09
C ALA A 311 -10.00 6.94 -0.90
N SER A 312 -9.55 7.52 0.22
CA SER A 312 -9.87 8.89 0.66
C SER A 312 -9.35 10.00 -0.26
N GLY A 313 -8.57 9.65 -1.28
CA GLY A 313 -8.07 10.58 -2.28
C GLY A 313 -6.97 11.52 -1.79
N ALA A 314 -6.75 12.55 -2.59
CA ALA A 314 -5.86 13.69 -2.35
C ALA A 314 -6.40 14.88 -3.13
N ALA A 315 -5.81 16.07 -2.96
CA ALA A 315 -6.28 17.29 -3.62
C ALA A 315 -5.18 18.00 -4.41
N GLU A 316 -5.57 18.79 -5.41
CA GLU A 316 -4.68 19.75 -6.04
C GLU A 316 -4.32 20.85 -5.03
N LEU A 317 -3.03 21.13 -4.90
CA LEU A 317 -2.53 22.27 -4.15
C LEU A 317 -3.08 23.56 -4.77
N LYS A 318 -3.65 24.41 -3.93
CA LYS A 318 -3.94 25.81 -4.25
C LYS A 318 -2.71 26.63 -3.85
N PRO A 319 -1.84 27.03 -4.81
CA PRO A 319 -0.55 27.63 -4.50
C PRO A 319 -0.74 29.06 -4.00
N ASP A 320 0.22 29.58 -3.24
CA ASP A 320 0.29 30.99 -2.81
C ASP A 320 1.29 31.82 -3.64
N GLN A 321 1.83 31.22 -4.70
CA GLN A 321 2.86 31.78 -5.55
C GLN A 321 2.29 32.23 -6.91
N TYR A 322 3.11 32.99 -7.64
CA TYR A 322 2.85 33.33 -9.05
C TYR A 322 1.53 34.05 -9.32
N LEU A 323 1.09 34.89 -8.37
CA LEU A 323 -0.16 35.66 -8.42
C LEU A 323 -1.44 34.82 -8.46
N TYR A 324 -1.37 33.54 -8.07
CA TYR A 324 -2.56 32.71 -7.94
C TYR A 324 -3.54 33.32 -6.93
N GLY A 325 -4.83 33.39 -7.31
CA GLY A 325 -5.88 34.03 -6.52
C GLY A 325 -5.83 35.56 -6.50
N GLN A 326 -4.80 36.18 -7.10
CA GLN A 326 -4.64 37.64 -7.20
C GLN A 326 -4.92 38.17 -8.61
N ASP A 327 -4.61 37.39 -9.64
CA ASP A 327 -4.92 37.70 -11.05
C ASP A 327 -5.77 36.58 -11.68
N SER A 328 -6.88 36.93 -12.33
CA SER A 328 -7.86 35.99 -12.89
C SER A 328 -7.35 35.21 -14.12
N ARG A 329 -6.23 35.66 -14.71
CA ARG A 329 -5.52 34.96 -15.79
C ARG A 329 -4.62 33.84 -15.27
N VAL A 330 -4.40 33.75 -13.97
CA VAL A 330 -3.61 32.70 -13.33
C VAL A 330 -4.53 31.61 -12.81
N VAL A 331 -4.43 30.43 -13.40
CA VAL A 331 -5.25 29.26 -13.07
C VAL A 331 -4.41 28.05 -12.77
N THR A 332 -4.96 27.12 -12.01
CA THR A 332 -4.40 25.77 -11.83
C THR A 332 -4.73 24.85 -13.01
N GLY A 333 -4.05 23.70 -13.06
CA GLY A 333 -4.31 22.67 -14.05
C GLY A 333 -5.75 22.17 -14.05
N LEU A 334 -6.36 21.94 -12.88
CA LEU A 334 -7.76 21.50 -12.79
C LEU A 334 -8.77 22.62 -13.12
N GLU A 335 -8.47 23.87 -12.80
CA GLU A 335 -9.32 25.01 -13.22
C GLU A 335 -9.33 25.17 -14.74
N LEU A 336 -8.22 24.92 -15.43
CA LEU A 336 -8.22 24.87 -16.89
C LEU A 336 -9.09 23.70 -17.41
N GLN A 337 -9.03 22.53 -16.77
CA GLN A 337 -9.89 21.40 -17.15
C GLN A 337 -11.38 21.74 -17.03
N HIS A 338 -11.77 22.50 -16.00
CA HIS A 338 -13.13 23.03 -15.88
C HIS A 338 -13.52 23.90 -17.06
N ARG A 339 -12.64 24.82 -17.47
CA ARG A 339 -12.92 25.68 -18.63
C ARG A 339 -13.11 24.87 -19.92
N PHE A 340 -12.42 23.73 -20.07
CA PHE A 340 -12.69 22.80 -21.18
C PHE A 340 -14.05 22.12 -21.06
N ILE A 341 -14.41 21.63 -19.87
CA ILE A 341 -15.72 20.99 -19.61
C ILE A 341 -16.87 21.97 -19.91
N ASP A 342 -16.71 23.23 -19.49
CA ASP A 342 -17.72 24.29 -19.64
C ASP A 342 -17.75 24.88 -21.05
N ASN A 343 -16.84 24.47 -21.95
CA ASN A 343 -16.62 25.06 -23.27
C ASN A 343 -16.47 26.59 -23.21
N ASP A 344 -15.60 27.07 -22.32
CA ASP A 344 -15.40 28.50 -22.07
C ASP A 344 -14.98 29.25 -23.36
N PRO A 345 -15.82 30.14 -23.90
CA PRO A 345 -15.53 30.86 -25.15
C PRO A 345 -14.35 31.82 -25.00
N ALA A 346 -13.97 32.20 -23.77
CA ALA A 346 -12.81 33.05 -23.55
C ALA A 346 -11.52 32.41 -24.09
N LEU A 347 -11.44 31.07 -24.10
CA LEU A 347 -10.27 30.33 -24.58
C LEU A 347 -9.96 30.54 -26.08
N GLU A 348 -10.97 30.88 -26.89
CA GLU A 348 -10.82 31.12 -28.33
C GLU A 348 -10.06 32.42 -28.63
N SER A 349 -10.18 33.41 -27.74
CA SER A 349 -9.60 34.74 -27.93
C SER A 349 -8.18 34.89 -27.40
N LEU A 350 -7.67 33.89 -26.68
CA LEU A 350 -6.31 33.88 -26.14
C LEU A 350 -5.29 33.68 -27.27
N ASN A 351 -4.22 34.47 -27.25
CA ASN A 351 -3.10 34.40 -28.18
C ASN A 351 -1.88 33.69 -27.57
N THR A 352 -1.68 33.79 -26.25
CA THR A 352 -0.51 33.20 -25.57
C THR A 352 -0.90 32.48 -24.28
N ALA A 353 -0.51 31.21 -24.15
CA ALA A 353 -0.67 30.41 -22.94
C ALA A 353 0.69 29.89 -22.45
N VAL A 354 0.93 29.99 -21.13
CA VAL A 354 2.17 29.52 -20.50
C VAL A 354 1.83 28.53 -19.39
N PHE A 355 2.45 27.35 -19.40
CA PHE A 355 2.38 26.38 -18.32
C PHE A 355 3.66 26.44 -17.48
N ILE A 356 3.53 26.55 -16.16
CA ILE A 356 4.64 26.38 -15.22
C ILE A 356 4.54 24.98 -14.61
N GLN A 357 5.53 24.13 -14.87
CA GLN A 357 5.61 22.79 -14.29
C GLN A 357 6.10 22.82 -12.85
N CYS A 358 5.79 21.74 -12.13
CA CYS A 358 6.31 21.48 -10.78
C CYS A 358 5.95 22.56 -9.74
N VAL A 359 4.81 23.25 -9.89
CA VAL A 359 4.36 24.24 -8.91
C VAL A 359 4.02 23.52 -7.61
N GLY A 360 4.93 23.63 -6.64
CA GLY A 360 4.83 22.91 -5.38
C GLY A 360 5.29 21.44 -5.41
N SER A 361 5.90 20.95 -6.47
CA SER A 361 6.44 19.58 -6.49
C SER A 361 7.94 19.59 -6.68
N CYS A 362 8.62 18.58 -6.13
CA CYS A 362 10.05 18.43 -6.21
C CYS A 362 10.82 19.66 -5.70
N ILE A 363 10.35 20.18 -4.57
CA ILE A 363 10.97 21.23 -3.75
C ILE A 363 11.39 20.63 -2.40
N PRO A 364 12.26 21.27 -1.60
CA PRO A 364 12.73 20.71 -0.33
C PRO A 364 11.59 20.26 0.61
N GLU A 365 10.51 21.03 0.68
CA GLU A 365 9.35 20.76 1.54
C GLU A 365 8.48 19.61 1.01
N ARG A 366 8.54 19.34 -0.30
CA ARG A 366 7.77 18.31 -1.01
C ARG A 366 8.64 17.70 -2.12
N PRO A 367 9.55 16.78 -1.76
CA PRO A 367 10.56 16.28 -2.68
C PRO A 367 9.98 15.36 -3.77
N TYR A 368 8.78 14.81 -3.55
CA TYR A 368 8.11 13.93 -4.51
C TYR A 368 7.63 14.67 -5.77
N CYS A 369 7.35 13.89 -6.81
CA CYS A 369 6.72 14.35 -8.05
C CYS A 369 5.25 13.96 -8.06
N SER A 370 4.36 14.89 -8.42
CA SER A 370 2.93 14.62 -8.52
C SER A 370 2.50 13.79 -9.73
N ARG A 371 3.46 13.28 -10.53
CA ARG A 371 3.32 12.24 -11.57
C ARG A 371 2.43 12.57 -12.78
N VAL A 372 1.35 13.33 -12.62
CA VAL A 372 0.32 13.59 -13.64
C VAL A 372 0.49 14.93 -14.35
N CYS A 373 1.10 15.92 -13.67
CA CYS A 373 1.17 17.32 -14.10
C CYS A 373 1.75 17.49 -15.53
N CYS A 374 2.89 16.87 -15.83
CA CYS A 374 3.49 16.97 -17.16
C CYS A 374 2.57 16.46 -18.28
N THR A 375 1.94 15.29 -18.08
CA THR A 375 1.05 14.70 -19.09
C THR A 375 -0.21 15.53 -19.25
N GLN A 376 -0.79 16.02 -18.15
CA GLN A 376 -1.96 16.90 -18.18
C GLN A 376 -1.67 18.21 -18.91
N SER A 377 -0.51 18.84 -18.67
CA SER A 377 -0.13 20.07 -19.38
C SER A 377 0.10 19.83 -20.87
N ILE A 378 0.75 18.72 -21.27
CA ILE A 378 0.91 18.37 -22.68
C ILE A 378 -0.46 18.23 -23.36
N LYS A 379 -1.38 17.47 -22.74
CA LYS A 379 -2.72 17.24 -23.28
C LYS A 379 -3.54 18.53 -23.33
N SER A 380 -3.46 19.37 -22.30
CA SER A 380 -4.14 20.67 -22.25
C SER A 380 -3.58 21.65 -23.29
N ALA A 381 -2.26 21.66 -23.50
CA ALA A 381 -1.62 22.48 -24.52
C ALA A 381 -2.06 22.08 -25.94
N LEU A 382 -2.16 20.77 -26.21
CA LEU A 382 -2.73 20.25 -27.46
C LEU A 382 -4.19 20.67 -27.63
N GLU A 383 -4.99 20.66 -26.56
CA GLU A 383 -6.39 21.08 -26.62
C GLU A 383 -6.53 22.58 -26.92
N LEU A 384 -5.72 23.43 -26.28
CA LEU A 384 -5.66 24.86 -26.61
C LEU A 384 -5.27 25.11 -28.07
N LYS A 385 -4.36 24.31 -28.63
CA LYS A 385 -3.99 24.36 -30.05
C LYS A 385 -5.13 23.91 -30.97
N LYS A 386 -6.00 22.99 -30.56
CA LYS A 386 -7.20 22.65 -31.34
C LYS A 386 -8.21 23.80 -31.36
N ILE A 387 -8.41 24.44 -30.20
CA ILE A 387 -9.33 25.58 -30.05
C ILE A 387 -8.83 26.78 -30.87
N ASN A 388 -7.56 27.14 -30.71
CA ASN A 388 -6.91 28.19 -31.50
C ASN A 388 -5.55 27.71 -32.05
N PRO A 389 -5.49 27.26 -33.32
CA PRO A 389 -4.25 26.77 -33.93
C PRO A 389 -3.11 27.79 -33.97
N LYS A 390 -3.43 29.09 -33.94
CA LYS A 390 -2.45 30.18 -33.96
C LYS A 390 -1.93 30.56 -32.57
N MET A 391 -2.50 30.02 -31.49
CA MET A 391 -2.08 30.33 -30.11
C MET A 391 -0.62 29.93 -29.89
N ASN A 392 0.19 30.82 -29.31
CA ASN A 392 1.53 30.49 -28.85
C ASN A 392 1.44 29.79 -27.49
N VAL A 393 1.90 28.54 -27.41
CA VAL A 393 1.82 27.76 -26.16
C VAL A 393 3.22 27.39 -25.71
N PHE A 394 3.55 27.75 -24.47
CA PHE A 394 4.84 27.50 -23.86
C PHE A 394 4.70 26.64 -22.61
N VAL A 395 5.58 25.68 -22.43
CA VAL A 395 5.66 24.84 -21.23
C VAL A 395 7.03 25.01 -20.61
N LEU A 396 7.07 25.69 -19.47
CA LEU A 396 8.27 25.92 -18.67
C LEU A 396 8.48 24.74 -17.72
N TYR A 397 9.59 24.03 -17.85
CA TYR A 397 9.79 22.78 -17.12
C TYR A 397 11.23 22.55 -16.63
N ARG A 398 11.38 21.71 -15.61
CA ARG A 398 12.70 21.19 -15.18
C ARG A 398 13.07 19.92 -15.92
N ASP A 399 12.20 18.92 -15.79
CA ASP A 399 12.28 17.61 -16.45
C ASP A 399 10.88 17.23 -16.97
N MET A 400 10.80 16.71 -18.20
CA MET A 400 9.53 16.29 -18.78
C MET A 400 9.29 14.82 -18.47
N ARG A 401 8.19 14.50 -17.79
CA ARG A 401 7.88 13.13 -17.33
C ARG A 401 6.68 12.53 -18.07
N ALA A 402 6.80 12.38 -19.39
CA ALA A 402 5.82 11.72 -20.24
C ALA A 402 6.10 10.21 -20.36
N TYR A 403 6.05 9.48 -19.23
CA TYR A 403 6.51 8.10 -19.16
C TYR A 403 5.63 7.10 -19.93
N GLY A 404 6.26 6.01 -20.38
CA GLY A 404 5.60 4.93 -21.13
C GLY A 404 5.09 5.42 -22.49
N LEU A 405 3.85 5.10 -22.81
CA LEU A 405 3.21 5.48 -24.08
C LEU A 405 2.88 6.99 -24.18
N ARG A 406 3.04 7.74 -23.09
CA ARG A 406 2.75 9.19 -23.05
C ARG A 406 3.83 10.01 -23.79
N GLU A 407 4.98 9.42 -24.10
CA GLU A 407 6.04 10.06 -24.88
C GLU A 407 5.58 10.41 -26.31
N ASP A 408 4.65 9.64 -26.88
CA ASP A 408 4.08 9.94 -28.19
C ASP A 408 3.26 11.25 -28.17
N LEU A 409 2.55 11.53 -27.08
CA LEU A 409 1.85 12.81 -26.89
C LEU A 409 2.82 13.97 -26.82
N TYR A 410 3.96 13.79 -26.15
CA TYR A 410 5.00 14.82 -26.09
C TYR A 410 5.57 15.13 -27.47
N ARG A 411 5.85 14.10 -28.28
CA ARG A 411 6.29 14.28 -29.68
C ARG A 411 5.24 14.97 -30.53
N GLN A 412 3.97 14.58 -30.40
CA GLN A 412 2.86 15.24 -31.09
C GLN A 412 2.77 16.73 -30.70
N ALA A 413 2.81 17.05 -29.41
CA ALA A 413 2.74 18.44 -28.95
C ALA A 413 3.86 19.30 -29.54
N ARG A 414 5.08 18.75 -29.63
CA ARG A 414 6.20 19.44 -30.28
C ARG A 414 5.97 19.66 -31.78
N SER A 415 5.38 18.70 -32.50
CA SER A 415 5.08 18.89 -33.93
C SER A 415 3.99 19.93 -34.20
N GLU A 416 3.08 20.13 -33.24
CA GLU A 416 2.04 21.18 -33.27
C GLU A 416 2.57 22.58 -32.90
N GLY A 417 3.89 22.72 -32.74
CA GLY A 417 4.54 24.00 -32.45
C GLY A 417 4.42 24.47 -31.00
N ILE A 418 4.10 23.57 -30.05
CA ILE A 418 4.17 23.86 -28.62
C ILE A 418 5.64 23.91 -28.20
N ALA A 419 6.03 25.02 -27.57
CA ALA A 419 7.41 25.26 -27.16
C ALA A 419 7.66 24.76 -25.73
N PHE A 420 8.61 23.82 -25.58
CA PHE A 420 9.00 23.29 -24.28
C PHE A 420 10.34 23.89 -23.88
N ILE A 421 10.35 24.70 -22.83
CA ILE A 421 11.51 25.47 -22.40
C ILE A 421 12.03 24.94 -21.07
N ARG A 422 13.28 24.48 -21.09
CA ARG A 422 13.92 23.95 -19.89
C ARG A 422 14.45 25.10 -19.03
N MET A 423 13.90 25.26 -17.84
CA MET A 423 14.29 26.32 -16.90
C MET A 423 15.62 25.99 -16.22
N ASP A 424 16.40 27.02 -15.94
CA ASP A 424 17.50 26.96 -15.00
C ASP A 424 16.95 27.11 -13.57
N MET A 425 17.05 26.04 -12.79
CA MET A 425 16.49 25.98 -11.43
C MET A 425 17.35 26.73 -10.40
N ASP A 426 18.59 27.11 -10.75
CA ASP A 426 19.47 27.91 -9.89
C ASP A 426 19.18 29.42 -10.02
N LYS A 427 18.24 29.78 -10.91
CA LYS A 427 17.78 31.14 -11.17
C LYS A 427 16.31 31.27 -10.78
N GLU A 428 15.93 32.48 -10.40
CA GLU A 428 14.56 32.77 -9.98
C GLU A 428 13.60 32.81 -11.18
N LEU A 429 12.42 32.23 -11.01
CA LEU A 429 11.26 32.45 -11.87
C LEU A 429 10.34 33.44 -11.17
N THR A 430 10.00 34.53 -11.84
CA THR A 430 9.10 35.56 -11.31
C THR A 430 7.88 35.74 -12.20
N VAL A 431 6.75 36.02 -11.56
CA VAL A 431 5.49 36.37 -12.22
C VAL A 431 5.03 37.69 -11.63
N ALA A 432 4.83 38.68 -12.48
CA ALA A 432 4.45 40.03 -12.09
C ALA A 432 3.44 40.59 -13.08
N VAL A 433 2.70 41.61 -12.65
CA VAL A 433 1.90 42.45 -13.56
C VAL A 433 2.71 43.70 -13.84
N ASP A 434 2.97 43.96 -15.12
CA ASP A 434 3.61 45.20 -15.58
C ASP A 434 2.56 46.02 -16.33
N ARG A 435 2.10 47.11 -15.68
CA ARG A 435 0.92 47.89 -16.07
C ARG A 435 -0.36 47.03 -16.06
N GLU A 436 -0.71 46.43 -17.20
CA GLU A 436 -1.87 45.56 -17.38
C GLU A 436 -1.48 44.16 -17.86
N ASP A 437 -0.25 43.98 -18.34
CA ASP A 437 0.22 42.72 -18.91
C ASP A 437 0.77 41.80 -17.83
N LEU A 438 0.32 40.53 -17.85
CA LEU A 438 0.93 39.49 -17.04
C LEU A 438 2.28 39.14 -17.67
N LYS A 439 3.32 39.06 -16.84
CA LYS A 439 4.70 38.84 -17.29
C LYS A 439 5.34 37.69 -16.51
N VAL A 440 5.92 36.74 -17.24
CA VAL A 440 6.69 35.62 -16.69
C VAL A 440 8.16 35.75 -17.11
N THR A 441 9.04 35.90 -16.12
CA THR A 441 10.48 36.02 -16.33
C THR A 441 11.18 34.79 -15.77
N PHE A 442 12.05 34.16 -16.56
CA PHE A 442 12.79 32.97 -16.17
C PHE A 442 14.11 32.86 -16.94
N ALA A 443 15.05 32.05 -16.45
CA ALA A 443 16.27 31.74 -17.19
C ALA A 443 16.11 30.44 -17.99
N ASP A 444 16.41 30.50 -19.30
CA ASP A 444 16.47 29.31 -20.16
C ASP A 444 17.83 28.63 -19.98
N ARG A 445 17.80 27.36 -19.56
CA ARG A 445 19.01 26.56 -19.29
C ARG A 445 19.80 26.23 -20.56
N VAL A 446 19.13 26.09 -21.70
CA VAL A 446 19.76 25.72 -22.98
C VAL A 446 20.42 26.94 -23.62
N LEU A 447 19.73 28.08 -23.59
CA LEU A 447 20.22 29.34 -24.16
C LEU A 447 21.15 30.11 -23.21
N GLY A 448 21.11 29.80 -21.91
CA GLY A 448 21.94 30.45 -20.90
C GLY A 448 21.62 31.92 -20.70
N ARG A 449 20.37 32.34 -20.94
CA ARG A 449 19.93 33.74 -20.84
C ARG A 449 18.56 33.88 -20.19
N SER A 450 18.31 35.06 -19.64
CA SER A 450 16.98 35.44 -19.15
C SER A 450 16.03 35.62 -20.33
N MET A 451 14.80 35.14 -20.16
CA MET A 451 13.71 35.17 -21.12
C MET A 451 12.48 35.78 -20.45
N GLU A 452 11.61 36.38 -21.26
CA GLU A 452 10.36 36.99 -20.82
C GLU A 452 9.24 36.57 -21.77
N ILE A 453 8.09 36.19 -21.21
CA ILE A 453 6.88 35.86 -21.96
C ILE A 453 5.70 36.59 -21.33
N LEU A 454 4.84 37.16 -22.17
CA LEU A 454 3.60 37.85 -21.78
C LEU A 454 2.39 36.93 -22.06
N PRO A 455 1.95 36.10 -21.09
CA PRO A 455 0.78 35.24 -21.28
C PRO A 455 -0.55 35.99 -21.16
N ASP A 456 -1.51 35.62 -22.01
CA ASP A 456 -2.94 35.91 -21.78
C ASP A 456 -3.53 34.95 -20.74
N LEU A 457 -2.94 33.75 -20.61
CA LEU A 457 -3.30 32.72 -19.65
C LEU A 457 -2.06 32.05 -19.06
N LEU A 458 -1.95 32.05 -17.73
CA LEU A 458 -0.89 31.35 -17.01
C LEU A 458 -1.47 30.15 -16.26
N ILE A 459 -0.91 28.97 -16.51
CA ILE A 459 -1.39 27.71 -15.98
C ILE A 459 -0.34 27.13 -15.03
N LEU A 460 -0.72 26.96 -13.78
CA LEU A 460 0.12 26.38 -12.74
C LEU A 460 -0.14 24.87 -12.67
N ALA A 461 0.86 24.07 -13.04
CA ALA A 461 0.79 22.62 -12.92
C ALA A 461 1.07 22.22 -11.46
N SER A 462 0.07 22.48 -10.62
CA SER A 462 0.10 22.33 -9.17
C SER A 462 0.28 20.89 -8.72
N ALA A 463 0.96 20.75 -7.58
CA ALA A 463 1.14 19.48 -6.92
C ALA A 463 -0.17 18.84 -6.47
N ILE A 464 -0.17 17.50 -6.35
CA ILE A 464 -1.17 16.74 -5.61
C ILE A 464 -0.68 16.60 -4.17
N VAL A 465 -1.51 16.96 -3.19
CA VAL A 465 -1.21 16.92 -1.75
C VAL A 465 -2.24 16.08 -0.99
N PRO A 466 -1.81 15.29 0.00
CA PRO A 466 -2.72 14.56 0.87
C PRO A 466 -3.41 15.50 1.87
N ASP A 467 -4.48 15.03 2.53
CA ASP A 467 -5.12 15.78 3.62
C ASP A 467 -4.14 15.95 4.79
N ALA A 468 -3.89 17.19 5.21
CA ALA A 468 -2.88 17.53 6.24
C ALA A 468 -3.16 16.89 7.62
N LYS A 469 -4.45 16.73 7.96
CA LYS A 469 -4.91 15.99 9.13
C LYS A 469 -5.64 14.77 8.61
N ASN A 470 -4.95 13.64 8.52
CA ASN A 470 -5.52 12.38 8.05
C ASN A 470 -5.88 11.48 9.26
N PRO A 471 -7.07 11.64 9.87
CA PRO A 471 -7.45 10.90 11.08
C PRO A 471 -7.57 9.39 10.83
N LEU A 472 -7.77 8.97 9.58
CA LEU A 472 -7.91 7.57 9.21
C LEU A 472 -6.63 6.77 9.54
N ALA A 473 -5.45 7.38 9.45
CA ALA A 473 -4.19 6.73 9.80
C ALA A 473 -4.19 6.27 11.28
N GLN A 474 -4.65 7.13 12.18
CA GLN A 474 -4.74 6.81 13.61
C GLN A 474 -5.87 5.81 13.89
N LEU A 475 -7.06 6.02 13.30
CA LEU A 475 -8.23 5.18 13.50
C LEU A 475 -7.99 3.73 13.05
N TYR A 476 -7.43 3.55 11.85
CA TYR A 476 -7.11 2.24 11.30
C TYR A 476 -5.75 1.70 11.72
N LYS A 477 -4.97 2.49 12.48
CA LYS A 477 -3.62 2.13 12.95
C LYS A 477 -2.71 1.73 11.77
N VAL A 478 -2.73 2.55 10.72
CA VAL A 478 -1.92 2.39 9.51
C VAL A 478 -0.93 3.54 9.37
N SER A 479 0.20 3.29 8.72
CA SER A 479 1.30 4.26 8.60
C SER A 479 1.13 5.20 7.42
N LEU A 480 1.63 6.42 7.57
CA LEU A 480 1.89 7.35 6.48
C LEU A 480 3.39 7.30 6.11
N ASN A 481 3.72 7.65 4.88
CA ASN A 481 5.10 7.89 4.46
C ASN A 481 5.51 9.34 4.79
N ASP A 482 6.79 9.67 4.55
CA ASP A 482 7.35 11.00 4.83
C ASP A 482 6.67 12.13 4.01
N ASP A 483 5.98 11.77 2.92
CA ASP A 483 5.24 12.70 2.05
C ASP A 483 3.78 12.91 2.51
N GLY A 484 3.34 12.23 3.57
CA GLY A 484 1.99 12.30 4.14
C GLY A 484 0.93 11.42 3.47
N PHE A 485 1.31 10.60 2.49
CA PHE A 485 0.41 9.60 1.89
C PHE A 485 0.44 8.29 2.68
N PHE A 486 -0.56 7.43 2.47
CA PHE A 486 -0.58 6.11 3.11
C PHE A 486 0.56 5.21 2.62
N ALA A 487 1.27 4.59 3.56
CA ALA A 487 2.36 3.67 3.26
C ALA A 487 1.84 2.23 3.12
N GLU A 488 2.13 1.61 1.99
CA GLU A 488 1.85 0.20 1.74
C GLU A 488 2.74 -0.74 2.59
N ALA A 489 2.34 -2.01 2.70
CA ALA A 489 3.07 -3.04 3.42
C ALA A 489 4.45 -3.31 2.81
N HIS A 490 4.53 -3.32 1.48
CA HIS A 490 5.80 -3.48 0.76
C HIS A 490 5.73 -2.91 -0.66
N VAL A 491 6.62 -1.94 -0.94
CA VAL A 491 6.81 -1.20 -2.22
C VAL A 491 6.82 -2.01 -3.51
N LYS A 492 6.97 -3.34 -3.46
CA LYS A 492 7.00 -4.22 -4.64
C LYS A 492 6.03 -5.38 -4.59
N LEU A 493 5.81 -5.95 -3.41
CA LEU A 493 5.16 -7.26 -3.28
C LEU A 493 3.72 -7.15 -2.78
N ARG A 494 3.44 -6.09 -2.01
CA ARG A 494 2.12 -5.81 -1.44
C ARG A 494 1.83 -4.31 -1.61
N PRO A 495 1.74 -3.81 -2.86
CA PRO A 495 1.64 -2.37 -3.15
C PRO A 495 0.26 -1.76 -2.86
N VAL A 496 -0.71 -2.58 -2.46
CA VAL A 496 -2.09 -2.14 -2.14
C VAL A 496 -2.54 -2.60 -0.75
N ASP A 497 -1.73 -3.38 -0.04
CA ASP A 497 -2.04 -3.86 1.30
C ASP A 497 -1.40 -2.91 2.32
N PHE A 498 -2.01 -2.74 3.48
CA PHE A 498 -1.30 -2.21 4.65
C PHE A 498 -0.56 -3.31 5.40
N ALA A 499 0.37 -2.91 6.28
CA ALA A 499 0.99 -3.84 7.22
C ALA A 499 -0.04 -4.42 8.21
N THR A 500 -1.11 -3.67 8.49
CA THR A 500 -2.27 -4.14 9.24
C THR A 500 -3.16 -4.97 8.31
N ASP A 501 -3.34 -6.24 8.67
CA ASP A 501 -4.10 -7.19 7.85
C ASP A 501 -5.60 -6.82 7.73
N GLY A 502 -6.17 -7.11 6.56
CA GLY A 502 -7.58 -6.80 6.25
C GLY A 502 -7.83 -5.35 5.83
N ILE A 503 -6.79 -4.52 5.75
CA ILE A 503 -6.89 -3.12 5.33
C ILE A 503 -6.05 -2.91 4.07
N PHE A 504 -6.62 -2.23 3.08
CA PHE A 504 -6.02 -1.97 1.77
C PHE A 504 -6.09 -0.48 1.41
N VAL A 505 -5.28 -0.04 0.45
CA VAL A 505 -5.26 1.34 -0.04
C VAL A 505 -5.32 1.39 -1.56
N CYS A 506 -6.03 2.37 -2.11
CA CYS A 506 -6.06 2.63 -3.54
C CYS A 506 -6.25 4.10 -3.90
N GLY A 507 -5.92 4.44 -5.15
CA GLY A 507 -6.11 5.78 -5.70
C GLY A 507 -5.11 6.80 -5.13
N LEU A 508 -5.50 8.07 -5.12
CA LEU A 508 -4.63 9.17 -4.72
C LEU A 508 -4.25 9.14 -3.23
N ALA A 509 -5.01 8.42 -2.38
CA ALA A 509 -4.68 8.24 -0.96
C ALA A 509 -3.31 7.57 -0.76
N HIS A 510 -2.92 6.70 -1.69
CA HIS A 510 -1.64 5.99 -1.66
C HIS A 510 -0.47 6.84 -2.19
N ALA A 511 -0.69 7.58 -3.28
CA ALA A 511 0.32 8.43 -3.93
C ALA A 511 -0.30 9.17 -5.12
N PRO A 512 0.31 10.26 -5.62
CA PRO A 512 -0.07 10.87 -6.89
C PRO A 512 0.00 9.86 -8.04
N LYS A 513 -1.10 9.70 -8.79
CA LYS A 513 -1.21 8.76 -9.92
C LYS A 513 -2.35 9.15 -10.85
N SER A 514 -2.32 8.64 -12.08
CA SER A 514 -3.36 8.95 -13.07
C SER A 514 -4.66 8.19 -12.80
N LEU A 515 -5.71 8.54 -13.55
CA LEU A 515 -7.03 7.93 -13.42
C LEU A 515 -7.01 6.43 -13.76
N ASP A 516 -6.34 6.05 -14.85
CA ASP A 516 -6.15 4.65 -15.26
C ASP A 516 -5.38 3.83 -14.20
N GLU A 517 -4.34 4.42 -13.60
CA GLU A 517 -3.59 3.79 -12.51
C GLU A 517 -4.43 3.66 -11.24
N SER A 518 -5.29 4.63 -10.95
CA SER A 518 -6.21 4.60 -9.80
C SER A 518 -7.27 3.51 -9.94
N ILE A 519 -7.83 3.33 -11.15
CA ILE A 519 -8.81 2.28 -11.45
C ILE A 519 -8.15 0.90 -11.30
N ALA A 520 -6.96 0.71 -11.88
CA ALA A 520 -6.23 -0.54 -11.75
C ALA A 520 -5.90 -0.85 -10.28
N GLN A 521 -5.44 0.14 -9.52
CA GLN A 521 -5.14 -0.04 -8.09
C GLN A 521 -6.38 -0.37 -7.26
N ALA A 522 -7.54 0.22 -7.59
CA ALA A 522 -8.81 -0.10 -6.93
C ALA A 522 -9.26 -1.54 -7.18
N GLN A 523 -9.17 -2.00 -8.44
CA GLN A 523 -9.45 -3.39 -8.81
C GLN A 523 -8.48 -4.36 -8.11
N ALA A 524 -7.21 -3.98 -8.01
CA ALA A 524 -6.21 -4.75 -7.27
C ALA A 524 -6.53 -4.84 -5.78
N ALA A 525 -6.85 -3.72 -5.12
CA ALA A 525 -7.23 -3.70 -3.72
C ALA A 525 -8.48 -4.56 -3.45
N ALA A 526 -9.49 -4.48 -4.32
CA ALA A 526 -10.67 -5.34 -4.25
C ALA A 526 -10.31 -6.83 -4.41
N ALA A 527 -9.47 -7.19 -5.38
CA ALA A 527 -9.01 -8.57 -5.57
C ALA A 527 -8.27 -9.12 -4.34
N ARG A 528 -7.41 -8.29 -3.74
CA ARG A 528 -6.69 -8.63 -2.50
C ARG A 528 -7.64 -8.78 -1.32
N ALA A 529 -8.62 -7.90 -1.18
CA ALA A 529 -9.67 -8.00 -0.17
C ALA A 529 -10.50 -9.29 -0.30
N VAL A 530 -10.83 -9.71 -1.53
CA VAL A 530 -11.55 -10.97 -1.78
C VAL A 530 -10.79 -12.21 -1.34
N THR A 531 -9.45 -12.18 -1.28
CA THR A 531 -8.68 -13.31 -0.72
C THR A 531 -8.98 -13.60 0.75
N ILE A 532 -9.54 -12.61 1.46
CA ILE A 532 -10.02 -12.72 2.84
C ILE A 532 -11.51 -13.04 2.82
N LEU A 533 -12.31 -12.23 2.12
CA LEU A 533 -13.78 -12.37 2.10
C LEU A 533 -14.27 -13.69 1.50
N ALA A 534 -13.48 -14.34 0.65
CA ALA A 534 -13.84 -15.62 0.08
C ALA A 534 -13.73 -16.79 1.07
N LYS A 535 -12.99 -16.62 2.17
CA LYS A 535 -12.81 -17.66 3.19
C LYS A 535 -13.92 -17.60 4.23
N ASP A 536 -14.41 -18.75 4.68
CA ASP A 536 -15.37 -18.82 5.78
C ASP A 536 -14.75 -18.39 7.11
N SER A 537 -13.43 -18.60 7.26
CA SER A 537 -12.68 -18.21 8.45
C SER A 537 -11.26 -17.76 8.14
N VAL A 538 -10.70 -16.95 9.04
CA VAL A 538 -9.30 -16.53 9.04
C VAL A 538 -8.58 -17.12 10.25
N GLN A 539 -7.31 -17.45 10.07
CA GLN A 539 -6.43 -17.84 11.17
C GLN A 539 -5.94 -16.60 11.90
N ILE A 540 -6.05 -16.62 13.23
CA ILE A 540 -5.51 -15.57 14.09
C ILE A 540 -4.15 -16.01 14.58
N SER A 541 -3.18 -15.10 14.45
CA SER A 541 -1.83 -15.31 14.97
C SER A 541 -1.90 -15.72 16.45
N PRO A 542 -1.26 -16.84 16.83
CA PRO A 542 -1.20 -17.30 18.21
C PRO A 542 -0.08 -16.60 18.98
N LEU A 543 0.65 -15.67 18.36
CA LEU A 543 1.63 -14.80 19.00
C LEU A 543 0.91 -13.71 19.81
N VAL A 544 0.22 -14.14 20.86
CA VAL A 544 -0.59 -13.30 21.74
C VAL A 544 -0.15 -13.53 23.18
N SER A 545 -0.21 -12.49 23.99
CA SER A 545 0.08 -12.65 25.42
C SER A 545 -0.96 -13.53 26.10
N GLN A 546 -0.51 -14.48 26.91
CA GLN A 546 -1.35 -15.40 27.68
C GLN A 546 -1.16 -15.17 29.18
N VAL A 547 -2.26 -15.18 29.94
CA VAL A 547 -2.22 -15.02 31.40
C VAL A 547 -2.28 -16.39 32.06
N ASP A 548 -1.29 -16.67 32.90
CA ASP A 548 -1.31 -17.73 33.89
C ASP A 548 -2.14 -17.26 35.10
N VAL A 549 -3.38 -17.73 35.15
CA VAL A 549 -4.37 -17.33 36.17
C VAL A 549 -3.94 -17.74 37.58
N GLU A 550 -3.15 -18.81 37.72
CA GLU A 550 -2.68 -19.30 39.03
C GLU A 550 -1.58 -18.39 39.61
N LYS A 551 -0.76 -17.78 38.75
CA LYS A 551 0.27 -16.81 39.16
C LYS A 551 -0.25 -15.37 39.28
N CYS A 552 -1.39 -15.08 38.65
CA CYS A 552 -1.94 -13.73 38.63
C CYS A 552 -2.49 -13.34 40.01
N ASP A 553 -2.15 -12.14 40.48
CA ASP A 553 -2.64 -11.58 41.76
C ASP A 553 -3.74 -10.52 41.57
N GLY A 554 -4.16 -10.27 40.33
CA GLY A 554 -5.21 -9.29 40.03
C GLY A 554 -4.79 -7.83 40.08
N CYS A 555 -3.50 -7.49 40.08
CA CYS A 555 -3.04 -6.10 40.24
C CYS A 555 -3.48 -5.10 39.15
N GLY A 556 -3.96 -5.55 37.98
CA GLY A 556 -4.56 -4.70 36.95
C GLY A 556 -3.60 -3.94 36.04
N VAL A 557 -2.30 -3.90 36.33
CA VAL A 557 -1.28 -3.19 35.51
C VAL A 557 -1.36 -3.56 34.03
N CYS A 558 -1.54 -4.85 33.74
CA CYS A 558 -1.62 -5.37 32.38
C CYS A 558 -2.84 -4.87 31.58
N ALA A 559 -3.96 -4.60 32.24
CA ALA A 559 -5.16 -4.05 31.61
C ALA A 559 -4.95 -2.57 31.25
N GLU A 560 -4.31 -1.80 32.14
CA GLU A 560 -4.03 -0.38 31.92
C GLU A 560 -3.03 -0.13 30.78
N VAL A 561 -1.96 -0.94 30.70
CA VAL A 561 -0.93 -0.77 29.66
C VAL A 561 -1.34 -1.30 28.28
N CYS A 562 -2.48 -2.00 28.17
CA CYS A 562 -2.89 -2.61 26.91
C CYS A 562 -3.60 -1.58 26.00
N PRO A 563 -2.99 -1.14 24.88
CA PRO A 563 -3.60 -0.13 24.00
C PRO A 563 -4.75 -0.69 23.14
N PHE A 564 -5.06 -1.98 23.30
CA PHE A 564 -6.07 -2.71 22.54
C PHE A 564 -7.24 -3.19 23.41
N GLY A 565 -7.20 -2.97 24.73
CA GLY A 565 -8.19 -3.52 25.65
C GLY A 565 -8.24 -5.06 25.64
N ALA A 566 -7.15 -5.71 25.26
CA ALA A 566 -7.08 -7.17 25.11
C ALA A 566 -6.90 -7.91 26.45
N ILE A 567 -6.67 -7.20 27.55
CA ILE A 567 -6.61 -7.75 28.91
C ILE A 567 -7.70 -7.08 29.73
N ILE A 568 -8.53 -7.89 30.38
CA ILE A 568 -9.59 -7.43 31.29
C ILE A 568 -9.38 -8.04 32.67
N LEU A 569 -9.91 -7.38 33.70
CA LEU A 569 -10.04 -7.96 35.04
C LEU A 569 -11.39 -8.65 35.14
N GLU A 570 -11.37 -9.96 35.40
CA GLU A 570 -12.55 -10.78 35.65
C GLU A 570 -12.64 -11.10 37.14
N ASP A 571 -13.84 -10.99 37.70
CA ASP A 571 -14.10 -11.42 39.08
C ASP A 571 -14.14 -12.95 39.11
N THR A 572 -13.16 -13.55 39.76
CA THR A 572 -13.15 -14.99 40.02
C THR A 572 -13.72 -15.18 41.42
N VAL A 573 -14.88 -15.83 41.53
CA VAL A 573 -15.53 -16.07 42.82
C VAL A 573 -14.63 -17.02 43.64
N GLY A 574 -13.79 -16.44 44.50
CA GLY A 574 -12.95 -17.16 45.44
C GLY A 574 -13.78 -17.71 46.61
N ALA A 575 -13.47 -18.93 47.04
CA ALA A 575 -14.08 -19.57 48.20
C ALA A 575 -13.90 -18.70 49.46
N GLY A 576 -14.93 -17.91 49.81
CA GLY A 576 -15.00 -17.11 51.04
C GLY A 576 -15.19 -15.61 50.84
N ASN A 577 -16.30 -15.16 50.24
CA ASN A 577 -16.85 -13.79 50.33
C ASN A 577 -15.86 -12.60 50.14
N ARG A 578 -14.77 -12.76 49.40
CA ARG A 578 -13.89 -11.67 48.92
C ARG A 578 -13.82 -11.74 47.40
N ALA A 579 -14.04 -10.61 46.72
CA ALA A 579 -13.83 -10.50 45.28
C ALA A 579 -12.33 -10.76 45.00
N ASP A 580 -12.05 -11.76 44.18
CA ASP A 580 -10.69 -12.14 43.79
C ASP A 580 -10.55 -11.89 42.29
N PHE A 581 -9.91 -10.79 41.90
CA PHE A 581 -9.81 -10.41 40.50
C PHE A 581 -8.65 -11.15 39.84
N ARG A 582 -8.85 -11.64 38.62
CA ARG A 582 -7.79 -12.20 37.79
C ARG A 582 -7.80 -11.55 36.43
N SER A 583 -6.60 -11.32 35.91
CA SER A 583 -6.46 -10.83 34.54
C SER A 583 -6.78 -11.95 33.56
N LYS A 584 -7.52 -11.63 32.52
CA LYS A 584 -7.91 -12.56 31.46
C LYS A 584 -7.62 -11.92 30.12
N ASN A 585 -7.07 -12.71 29.20
CA ASN A 585 -6.85 -12.24 27.84
C ASN A 585 -8.09 -12.45 26.96
N ILE A 586 -8.31 -11.50 26.07
CA ILE A 586 -9.21 -11.64 24.93
C ILE A 586 -8.30 -11.82 23.72
N MET A 587 -7.96 -13.08 23.40
CA MET A 587 -6.96 -13.43 22.38
C MET A 587 -7.16 -12.67 21.05
N ALA A 588 -8.41 -12.55 20.62
CA ALA A 588 -8.78 -11.90 19.36
C ALA A 588 -8.39 -10.39 19.28
N LEU A 589 -8.33 -9.71 20.43
CA LEU A 589 -7.93 -8.30 20.50
C LEU A 589 -6.42 -8.12 20.68
N CYS A 590 -5.71 -9.16 21.12
CA CYS A 590 -4.28 -9.09 21.39
C CYS A 590 -3.48 -9.03 20.10
N LYS A 591 -2.57 -8.05 19.99
CA LYS A 591 -1.68 -7.85 18.84
C LYS A 591 -0.24 -8.31 19.09
N GLY A 592 0.01 -9.07 20.15
CA GLY A 592 1.34 -9.62 20.45
C GLY A 592 2.41 -8.56 20.67
N CYS A 593 2.06 -7.40 21.26
CA CYS A 593 3.02 -6.32 21.47
C CYS A 593 3.96 -6.54 22.67
N GLY A 594 3.63 -7.49 23.56
CA GLY A 594 4.44 -7.85 24.73
C GLY A 594 4.42 -6.85 25.89
N LEU A 595 3.72 -5.72 25.78
CA LEU A 595 3.70 -4.69 26.82
C LEU A 595 3.20 -5.22 28.17
N CYS A 596 2.12 -6.01 28.17
CA CYS A 596 1.57 -6.58 29.39
C CYS A 596 2.47 -7.67 30.00
N ALA A 597 3.11 -8.49 29.17
CA ALA A 597 4.09 -9.49 29.62
C ALA A 597 5.31 -8.82 30.27
N ALA A 598 5.87 -7.79 29.61
CA ALA A 598 7.00 -7.03 30.13
C ALA A 598 6.67 -6.25 31.41
N SER A 599 5.42 -5.83 31.59
CA SER A 599 4.98 -5.03 32.74
C SER A 599 4.42 -5.86 33.90
N CYS A 600 4.24 -7.17 33.73
CA CYS A 600 3.64 -8.02 34.77
C CYS A 600 4.63 -8.25 35.92
N PRO A 601 4.37 -7.72 37.14
CA PRO A 601 5.30 -7.86 38.26
C PRO A 601 5.41 -9.32 38.72
N GLN A 602 4.32 -10.09 38.61
CA GLN A 602 4.27 -11.50 38.98
C GLN A 602 4.86 -12.44 37.92
N LYS A 603 5.21 -11.92 36.74
CA LYS A 603 5.56 -12.73 35.55
C LYS A 603 4.50 -13.81 35.27
N ALA A 604 3.25 -13.46 35.53
CA ALA A 604 2.08 -14.28 35.28
C ALA A 604 1.59 -14.16 33.82
N ILE A 605 2.26 -13.35 33.00
CA ILE A 605 1.92 -13.16 31.59
C ILE A 605 3.15 -13.48 30.77
N ASP A 606 2.98 -14.36 29.80
CA ASP A 606 3.99 -14.71 28.80
C ASP A 606 3.50 -14.33 27.40
N MET A 607 4.39 -14.27 26.40
CA MET A 607 4.06 -13.95 25.02
C MET A 607 4.80 -14.85 24.02
#